data_AF-V5FYS8-F1
#
_entry.id   AF-V5FYS8-F1
#
_cell.length_a   1.000
_cell.length_b   1.000
_cell.length_c   1.000
_cell.angle_alpha   90.00
_cell.angle_beta   90.00
_cell.angle_gamma   90.00
#
_symmetry.space_group_name_H-M   'P 1'
#
loop_
_entity.id
_entity.type
_entity.pdbx_description
1 polymer ?
#
loop_
_entity_poly.entity_id
_entity_poly.type
_entity_poly.pdbx_seq_one_letter_code
_entity_poly.pdbx_strand_id
1 'polypeptide(L)'
;MMEVNRSSSHLKTLFHLKTNYADLVPVYKIAKNKHLSTIRETKRKYYQNKINNSDNPGKAAWNIVNGISNKKKDRRNISIKYNGVTIEDPIEVASTFNSFFINTPKNIVENISADNVDNRVCVTKIVNQTLFLNPLSESELFLLRNKLKNKKSAGSDDVPMFLIKRVLKVIMQPITYLVNLSFQSG
;
A
#
# COMPACT_ATOMS: atom_id res chain seq x y z
N MET A 1 -19.52 14.52 -22.90
CA MET A 1 -18.59 15.24 -23.80
C MET A 1 -19.21 16.56 -24.29
N MET A 2 -20.46 16.56 -24.76
CA MET A 2 -21.20 17.75 -25.21
C MET A 2 -21.25 18.90 -24.18
N GLU A 3 -21.43 18.59 -22.89
CA GLU A 3 -21.49 19.58 -21.80
C GLU A 3 -20.15 20.28 -21.51
N VAL A 4 -19.03 19.55 -21.60
CA VAL A 4 -17.67 20.11 -21.45
C VAL A 4 -17.37 21.07 -22.61
N ASN A 5 -17.76 20.71 -23.83
CA ASN A 5 -17.56 21.56 -25.01
C ASN A 5 -18.42 22.84 -24.92
N ARG A 6 -19.68 22.73 -24.51
CA ARG A 6 -20.57 23.88 -24.29
C ARG A 6 -20.01 24.83 -23.24
N SER A 7 -19.55 24.31 -22.10
CA SER A 7 -18.95 25.14 -21.04
C SER A 7 -17.62 25.76 -21.46
N SER A 8 -16.82 25.07 -22.30
CA SER A 8 -15.58 25.62 -22.86
C SER A 8 -15.85 26.81 -23.80
N SER A 9 -16.81 26.67 -24.72
CA SER A 9 -17.19 27.76 -25.64
C SER A 9 -17.71 28.98 -24.88
N HIS A 10 -18.59 28.78 -23.90
CA HIS A 10 -19.09 29.86 -23.05
C HIS A 10 -17.97 30.56 -22.27
N LEU A 11 -17.01 29.81 -21.74
CA LEU A 11 -15.86 30.37 -21.04
C LEU A 11 -14.96 31.20 -21.95
N LYS A 12 -14.75 30.77 -23.20
CA LYS A 12 -13.99 31.55 -24.20
C LYS A 12 -14.69 32.86 -24.52
N THR A 13 -16.01 32.84 -24.73
CA THR A 13 -16.80 34.06 -24.96
C THR A 13 -16.66 35.05 -23.79
N LEU A 14 -16.81 34.58 -22.54
CA LEU A 14 -16.66 35.43 -21.35
C LEU A 14 -15.23 35.96 -21.17
N PHE A 15 -14.22 35.20 -21.60
CA PHE A 15 -12.82 35.64 -21.57
C PHE A 15 -12.57 36.86 -22.48
N HIS A 16 -13.23 36.92 -23.65
CA HIS A 16 -13.15 38.06 -24.56
C HIS A 16 -14.06 39.24 -24.14
N LEU A 17 -15.16 38.97 -23.42
CA LEU A 17 -16.03 40.05 -22.96
C LEU A 17 -15.45 40.78 -21.73
N LYS A 18 -14.83 40.05 -20.79
CA LYS A 18 -14.25 40.67 -19.59
C LYS A 18 -13.11 41.65 -19.89
N THR A 19 -12.50 41.60 -21.07
CA THR A 19 -11.45 42.55 -21.48
C THR A 19 -12.00 43.93 -21.81
N ASN A 20 -13.26 44.01 -22.23
CA ASN A 20 -13.94 45.27 -22.57
C ASN A 20 -14.90 45.74 -21.47
N TYR A 21 -15.32 44.84 -20.56
CA TYR A 21 -16.27 45.14 -19.49
C TYR A 21 -15.76 44.60 -18.14
N ALA A 22 -15.33 45.50 -17.26
CA ALA A 22 -14.76 45.15 -15.95
C ALA A 22 -15.76 44.40 -15.03
N ASP A 23 -17.05 44.72 -15.13
CA ASP A 23 -18.11 44.10 -14.33
C ASP A 23 -18.31 42.61 -14.63
N LEU A 24 -17.79 42.12 -15.77
CA LEU A 24 -17.89 40.71 -16.17
C LEU A 24 -16.76 39.83 -15.62
N VAL A 25 -15.76 40.41 -14.95
CA VAL A 25 -14.68 39.67 -14.27
C VAL A 25 -15.21 38.64 -13.26
N PRO A 26 -16.13 38.96 -12.33
CA PRO A 26 -16.69 37.98 -11.40
C PRO A 26 -17.47 36.86 -12.11
N VAL A 27 -18.25 37.20 -13.15
CA VAL A 27 -19.02 36.23 -13.95
C VAL A 27 -18.07 35.24 -14.63
N TYR A 28 -16.97 35.72 -15.20
CA TYR A 28 -15.93 34.87 -15.78
C TYR A 28 -15.31 33.93 -14.74
N LYS A 29 -15.00 34.40 -13.53
CA LYS A 29 -14.43 33.55 -12.46
C LYS A 29 -15.38 32.41 -12.08
N ILE A 30 -16.67 32.70 -11.94
CA ILE A 30 -17.70 31.69 -11.64
C ILE A 30 -17.78 30.67 -12.79
N ALA A 31 -17.86 31.13 -14.04
CA ALA A 31 -17.91 30.26 -15.21
C ALA A 31 -16.66 29.38 -15.33
N LYS A 32 -15.47 29.92 -15.02
CA LYS A 32 -14.21 29.17 -14.99
C LYS A 32 -14.25 28.06 -13.95
N ASN A 33 -14.68 28.35 -12.73
CA ASN A 33 -14.80 27.35 -11.67
C ASN A 33 -15.81 26.27 -12.02
N LYS A 34 -16.95 26.65 -12.60
CA LYS A 34 -17.97 25.71 -13.09
C LYS A 34 -17.39 24.80 -14.17
N HIS A 35 -16.70 25.35 -15.17
CA HIS A 35 -16.06 24.57 -16.23
C HIS A 35 -15.01 23.58 -15.69
N LEU A 36 -14.14 24.02 -14.77
CA LEU A 36 -13.17 23.14 -14.11
C LEU A 36 -13.86 22.01 -13.33
N SER A 37 -14.96 22.32 -12.64
CA SER A 37 -15.79 21.32 -11.96
C SER A 37 -16.36 20.30 -12.95
N THR A 38 -16.97 20.76 -14.05
CA THR A 38 -17.53 19.90 -15.11
C THR A 38 -16.45 19.00 -15.72
N ILE A 39 -15.23 19.49 -15.95
CA ILE A 39 -14.11 18.66 -16.44
C ILE A 39 -13.79 17.55 -15.44
N ARG A 40 -13.64 17.89 -14.15
CA ARG A 40 -13.29 16.92 -13.10
C ARG A 40 -14.36 15.85 -12.97
N GLU A 41 -15.63 16.26 -12.93
CA GLU A 41 -16.76 15.35 -12.79
C GLU A 41 -16.91 14.45 -14.01
N THR A 42 -16.77 14.99 -15.23
CA THR A 42 -16.83 14.21 -16.46
C THR A 42 -15.72 13.17 -16.52
N LYS A 43 -14.47 13.55 -16.18
CA LYS A 43 -13.34 12.62 -16.12
C LYS A 43 -13.57 11.52 -15.08
N ARG A 44 -14.07 11.88 -13.88
CA ARG A 44 -14.40 10.92 -12.82
C ARG A 44 -15.44 9.91 -13.31
N LYS A 45 -16.56 10.39 -13.85
CA LYS A 45 -17.64 9.54 -14.37
C LYS A 45 -17.14 8.59 -15.47
N TYR A 46 -16.32 9.09 -16.39
CA TYR A 46 -15.75 8.27 -17.45
C TYR A 46 -14.92 7.10 -16.92
N TYR A 47 -13.94 7.36 -16.04
CA TYR A 47 -13.11 6.29 -15.48
C TYR A 47 -13.88 5.36 -14.56
N GLN A 48 -14.81 5.90 -13.77
CA GLN A 48 -15.67 5.08 -12.91
C GLN A 48 -16.51 4.09 -13.74
N ASN A 49 -17.16 4.57 -14.81
CA ASN A 49 -17.94 3.70 -15.69
C ASN A 49 -17.06 2.64 -16.36
N LYS A 50 -15.83 3.02 -16.77
CA LYS A 50 -14.88 2.07 -17.36
C LYS A 50 -14.46 0.97 -16.38
N ILE A 51 -14.33 1.28 -15.10
CA ILE A 51 -14.00 0.30 -14.05
C ILE A 51 -15.20 -0.58 -13.74
N ASN A 52 -16.39 0.01 -13.57
CA ASN A 52 -17.62 -0.70 -13.22
C ASN A 52 -18.08 -1.67 -14.31
N ASN A 53 -17.87 -1.31 -15.58
CA ASN A 53 -18.26 -2.13 -16.73
C ASN A 53 -17.18 -3.13 -17.17
N SER A 54 -16.17 -3.39 -16.32
CA SER A 54 -15.09 -4.33 -16.63
C SER A 54 -15.27 -5.65 -15.89
N ASP A 55 -14.86 -6.75 -16.52
CA ASP A 55 -14.92 -8.09 -15.93
C ASP A 55 -14.07 -8.21 -14.65
N ASN A 56 -13.02 -7.38 -14.54
CA ASN A 56 -12.15 -7.31 -13.38
C ASN A 56 -11.86 -5.85 -12.99
N PRO A 57 -12.64 -5.28 -12.06
CA PRO A 57 -12.52 -3.89 -11.64
C PRO A 57 -11.14 -3.52 -11.10
N GLY A 58 -10.50 -4.43 -10.35
CA GLY A 58 -9.16 -4.20 -9.79
C GLY A 58 -8.10 -4.08 -10.89
N LYS A 59 -8.12 -4.99 -11.86
CA LYS A 59 -7.20 -4.97 -13.02
C LYS A 59 -7.48 -3.76 -13.92
N ALA A 60 -8.74 -3.42 -14.15
CA ALA A 60 -9.12 -2.26 -14.95
C ALA A 60 -8.66 -0.94 -14.31
N ALA A 61 -8.86 -0.77 -13.01
CA ALA A 61 -8.36 0.38 -12.25
C ALA A 61 -6.83 0.46 -12.33
N TRP A 62 -6.13 -0.67 -12.16
CA TRP A 62 -4.68 -0.71 -12.24
C TRP A 62 -4.15 -0.35 -13.63
N ASN A 63 -4.81 -0.83 -14.69
CA ASN A 63 -4.45 -0.48 -16.06
C ASN A 63 -4.65 1.02 -16.36
N ILE A 64 -5.73 1.62 -15.84
CA ILE A 64 -5.96 3.07 -15.96
C ILE A 64 -4.83 3.85 -15.28
N VAL A 65 -4.48 3.48 -14.04
CA VAL A 65 -3.38 4.12 -13.30
C VAL A 65 -2.06 3.94 -14.05
N ASN A 66 -1.76 2.73 -14.53
CA ASN A 66 -0.55 2.45 -15.30
C ASN A 66 -0.49 3.17 -16.65
N GLY A 67 -1.62 3.45 -17.29
CA GLY A 67 -1.67 4.22 -18.53
C GLY A 67 -1.41 5.72 -18.30
N ILE A 68 -1.83 6.25 -17.15
CA ILE A 68 -1.63 7.66 -16.78
C ILE A 68 -0.24 7.88 -16.18
N SER A 69 0.23 6.92 -15.39
CA SER A 69 1.58 6.93 -14.84
C SER A 69 2.53 6.60 -15.99
N ASN A 70 3.33 7.57 -16.44
CA ASN A 70 4.24 7.47 -17.58
C ASN A 70 5.45 6.53 -17.31
N LYS A 71 5.21 5.41 -16.62
CA LYS A 71 6.17 4.35 -16.34
C LYS A 71 6.39 3.61 -17.64
N LYS A 72 7.36 4.09 -18.44
CA LYS A 72 7.96 3.26 -19.47
C LYS A 72 8.43 1.98 -18.77
N LYS A 73 7.88 0.83 -19.18
CA LYS A 73 8.41 -0.45 -18.72
C LYS A 73 9.86 -0.48 -19.17
N ASP A 74 10.75 -0.48 -18.21
CA ASP A 74 12.14 -0.68 -18.47
C ASP A 74 12.31 -2.09 -19.01
N ARG A 75 12.65 -2.21 -20.30
CA ARG A 75 12.87 -3.50 -20.96
C ARG A 75 14.34 -3.92 -20.88
N ARG A 76 15.11 -3.36 -19.94
CA ARG A 76 16.48 -3.80 -19.69
C ARG A 76 16.48 -5.27 -19.28
N ASN A 77 17.44 -6.02 -19.83
CA ASN A 77 17.71 -7.38 -19.40
C ASN A 77 18.14 -7.37 -17.92
N ILE A 78 17.86 -8.46 -17.22
CA ILE A 78 18.27 -8.66 -15.83
C ILE A 78 19.78 -8.90 -15.84
N SER A 79 20.54 -8.15 -15.06
CA SER A 79 21.98 -8.36 -14.87
C SER A 79 22.27 -8.83 -13.45
N ILE A 80 23.12 -9.84 -13.29
CA ILE A 80 23.55 -10.34 -11.97
C ILE A 80 25.05 -10.17 -11.79
N LYS A 81 25.48 -9.94 -10.55
CA LYS A 81 26.91 -9.97 -10.18
C LYS A 81 27.23 -11.32 -9.56
N TYR A 82 28.15 -12.05 -10.17
CA TYR A 82 28.60 -13.36 -9.70
C TYR A 82 30.11 -13.44 -9.82
N ASN A 83 30.80 -13.82 -8.73
CA ASN A 83 32.27 -13.89 -8.66
C ASN A 83 33.01 -12.62 -9.14
N GLY A 84 32.46 -11.43 -8.86
CA GLY A 84 33.05 -10.15 -9.26
C GLY A 84 32.81 -9.73 -10.71
N VAL A 85 32.18 -10.57 -11.53
CA VAL A 85 31.81 -10.27 -12.93
C VAL A 85 30.32 -9.92 -13.01
N THR A 86 29.99 -8.95 -13.86
CA THR A 86 28.60 -8.62 -14.18
C THR A 86 28.18 -9.43 -15.41
N ILE A 87 27.15 -10.25 -15.26
CA ILE A 87 26.59 -11.09 -16.31
C ILE A 87 25.28 -10.45 -16.77
N GLU A 88 25.15 -10.22 -18.08
CA GLU A 88 23.98 -9.57 -18.70
C GLU A 88 23.28 -10.44 -19.76
N ASP A 89 23.94 -11.52 -20.21
CA ASP A 89 23.34 -12.45 -21.16
C ASP A 89 22.20 -13.25 -20.48
N PRO A 90 20.96 -13.23 -21.01
CA PRO A 90 19.82 -13.86 -20.34
C PRO A 90 19.96 -15.37 -20.10
N ILE A 91 20.64 -16.09 -20.99
CA ILE A 91 20.83 -17.55 -20.87
C ILE A 91 21.85 -17.81 -19.77
N GLU A 92 22.96 -17.07 -19.78
CA GLU A 92 23.99 -17.15 -18.75
C GLU A 92 23.44 -16.76 -17.37
N VAL A 93 22.70 -15.66 -17.26
CA VAL A 93 22.02 -15.22 -16.04
C VAL A 93 21.13 -16.34 -15.48
N ALA A 94 20.29 -16.96 -16.32
CA ALA A 94 19.40 -18.03 -15.89
C ALA A 94 20.19 -19.27 -15.43
N SER A 95 21.24 -19.64 -16.15
CA SER A 95 22.10 -20.78 -15.83
C SER A 95 22.84 -20.58 -14.51
N THR A 96 23.47 -19.40 -14.32
CA THR A 96 24.18 -19.05 -13.08
C THR A 96 23.23 -18.96 -11.90
N PHE A 97 22.05 -18.34 -12.08
CA PHE A 97 21.03 -18.27 -11.04
C PHE A 97 20.58 -19.66 -10.60
N ASN A 98 20.24 -20.54 -11.56
CA ASN A 98 19.82 -21.90 -11.27
C ASN A 98 20.93 -22.71 -10.56
N SER A 99 22.17 -22.63 -11.08
CA SER A 99 23.31 -23.33 -10.51
C SER A 99 23.62 -22.89 -9.08
N PHE A 100 23.50 -21.60 -8.79
CA PHE A 100 23.66 -21.07 -7.43
C PHE A 100 22.66 -21.73 -6.47
N PHE A 101 21.36 -21.66 -6.77
CA PHE A 101 20.34 -22.19 -5.85
C PHE A 101 20.33 -23.72 -5.73
N ILE A 102 20.77 -24.45 -6.76
CA ILE A 102 20.92 -25.92 -6.69
C ILE A 102 22.15 -26.32 -5.87
N ASN A 103 23.27 -25.60 -6.01
CA ASN A 103 24.54 -26.00 -5.42
C ASN A 103 24.74 -25.43 -4.02
N THR A 104 24.13 -24.28 -3.67
CA THR A 104 24.25 -23.71 -2.32
C THR A 104 23.85 -24.70 -1.22
N PRO A 105 22.71 -25.41 -1.28
CA PRO A 105 22.38 -26.41 -0.27
C PRO A 105 23.37 -27.58 -0.21
N LYS A 106 23.85 -28.06 -1.37
CA LYS A 106 24.84 -29.16 -1.45
C LYS A 106 26.15 -28.76 -0.78
N ASN A 107 26.66 -27.59 -1.14
CA ASN A 107 27.88 -27.03 -0.54
C ASN A 107 27.71 -26.84 0.97
N ILE A 108 26.53 -26.41 1.45
CA ILE A 108 26.28 -26.29 2.89
C ILE A 108 26.36 -27.67 3.56
N VAL A 109 25.70 -28.68 3.00
CA VAL A 109 25.71 -30.05 3.55
C VAL A 109 27.11 -30.64 3.55
N GLU A 110 27.87 -30.47 2.48
CA GLU A 110 29.25 -30.97 2.36
C GLU A 110 30.23 -30.28 3.33
N ASN A 111 29.98 -29.02 3.68
CA ASN A 111 30.80 -28.26 4.63
C ASN A 111 30.37 -28.45 6.10
N ILE A 112 29.30 -29.20 6.37
CA ILE A 112 28.98 -29.62 7.74
C ILE A 112 29.88 -30.82 8.05
N SER A 113 30.91 -30.61 8.88
CA SER A 113 31.84 -31.65 9.31
C SER A 113 31.09 -32.87 9.87
N ALA A 114 31.36 -34.06 9.32
CA ALA A 114 30.86 -35.32 9.85
C ALA A 114 31.55 -35.71 11.19
N ASP A 115 32.61 -35.01 11.56
CA ASP A 115 33.36 -35.26 12.79
C ASP A 115 32.69 -34.57 13.97
N ASN A 116 32.17 -35.39 14.88
CA ASN A 116 31.50 -35.10 16.16
C ASN A 116 29.97 -35.01 16.16
N VAL A 117 29.28 -35.88 15.44
CA VAL A 117 27.91 -36.24 15.81
C VAL A 117 27.94 -37.54 16.61
N ASP A 118 28.15 -37.42 17.93
CA ASP A 118 27.74 -38.46 18.86
C ASP A 118 26.21 -38.62 18.70
N ASN A 119 25.79 -39.66 17.98
CA ASN A 119 24.40 -39.99 17.66
C ASN A 119 23.52 -40.30 18.89
N ARG A 120 23.94 -39.88 20.09
CA ARG A 120 23.29 -40.17 21.38
C ARG A 120 22.69 -38.95 22.07
N VAL A 121 22.86 -37.74 21.54
CA VAL A 121 22.18 -36.58 22.11
C VAL A 121 21.07 -36.14 21.17
N CYS A 122 19.90 -36.78 21.34
CA CYS A 122 18.66 -36.04 21.13
C CYS A 122 18.66 -34.93 22.19
N VAL A 123 19.37 -33.83 21.90
CA VAL A 123 19.11 -32.57 22.57
C VAL A 123 17.71 -32.25 22.09
N THR A 124 16.68 -32.66 22.84
CA THR A 124 15.41 -31.97 22.83
C THR A 124 15.81 -30.52 23.01
N LYS A 125 15.77 -29.76 21.90
CA LYS A 125 16.18 -28.37 21.88
C LYS A 125 15.41 -27.75 23.03
N ILE A 126 16.08 -27.42 24.14
CA ILE A 126 15.40 -26.82 25.28
C ILE A 126 14.85 -25.53 24.70
N VAL A 127 13.54 -25.48 24.48
CA VAL A 127 12.89 -24.32 23.89
C VAL A 127 12.87 -23.31 25.02
N ASN A 128 13.97 -22.56 25.15
CA ASN A 128 14.13 -21.48 26.10
C ASN A 128 13.27 -20.26 25.75
N GLN A 129 12.47 -20.35 24.68
CA GLN A 129 11.59 -19.31 24.17
C GLN A 129 10.14 -19.75 24.39
N THR A 130 9.68 -19.60 25.62
CA THR A 130 8.27 -19.75 25.99
C THR A 130 7.58 -18.39 25.91
N LEU A 131 6.30 -18.40 25.54
CA LEU A 131 5.44 -17.21 25.59
C LEU A 131 4.48 -17.39 26.76
N PHE A 132 4.47 -16.42 27.67
CA PHE A 132 3.49 -16.34 28.74
C PHE A 132 2.65 -15.09 28.53
N LEU A 133 1.33 -15.26 28.50
CA LEU A 133 0.37 -14.17 28.42
C LEU A 133 -0.15 -13.90 29.82
N ASN A 134 0.11 -12.70 30.32
CA ASN A 134 -0.49 -12.21 31.55
C ASN A 134 -1.73 -11.38 31.21
N PRO A 135 -2.78 -11.40 32.05
CA PRO A 135 -3.94 -10.54 31.85
C PRO A 135 -3.52 -9.07 31.77
N LEU A 136 -3.99 -8.40 30.73
CA LEU A 136 -3.88 -6.96 30.56
C LEU A 136 -4.73 -6.24 31.60
N SER A 137 -4.16 -5.22 32.23
CA SER A 137 -4.87 -4.29 33.10
C SER A 137 -5.23 -2.98 32.36
N GLU A 138 -6.26 -2.29 32.87
CA GLU A 138 -6.69 -1.00 32.31
C GLU A 138 -5.59 0.08 32.42
N SER A 139 -4.78 0.05 33.48
CA SER A 139 -3.66 0.96 33.68
C SER A 139 -2.55 0.73 32.65
N GLU A 140 -2.21 -0.53 32.35
CA GLU A 140 -1.27 -0.87 31.28
C GLU A 140 -1.78 -0.41 29.92
N LEU A 141 -3.07 -0.62 29.63
CA LEU A 141 -3.69 -0.15 28.39
C LEU A 141 -3.64 1.39 28.29
N PHE A 142 -3.85 2.09 29.41
CA PHE A 142 -3.75 3.55 29.47
C PHE A 142 -2.31 4.04 29.21
N LEU A 143 -1.30 3.34 29.71
CA LEU A 143 0.11 3.65 29.40
C LEU A 143 0.45 3.33 27.94
N LEU A 144 -0.04 2.21 27.41
CA LEU A 144 0.16 1.77 26.03
C LEU A 144 -0.40 2.77 25.02
N ARG A 145 -1.52 3.44 25.35
CA ARG A 145 -2.10 4.55 24.57
C ARG A 145 -1.04 5.55 24.08
N ASN A 146 -0.05 5.86 24.91
CA ASN A 146 0.98 6.85 24.59
C ASN A 146 2.02 6.29 23.59
N LYS A 147 2.26 4.98 23.61
CA LYS A 147 3.14 4.28 22.65
C LYS A 147 2.48 4.09 21.27
N LEU A 148 1.14 4.11 21.21
CA LEU A 148 0.41 4.00 19.95
C LEU A 148 0.55 5.28 19.11
N LYS A 149 1.06 5.13 17.87
CA LYS A 149 1.20 6.21 16.89
C LYS A 149 -0.15 6.82 16.55
N ASN A 150 -0.22 8.15 16.51
CA ASN A 150 -1.44 8.90 16.22
C ASN A 150 -1.76 8.93 14.71
N LYS A 151 -2.17 7.79 14.14
CA LYS A 151 -2.45 7.65 12.71
C LYS A 151 -3.84 8.19 12.34
N LYS A 152 -3.93 8.85 11.18
CA LYS A 152 -5.17 9.32 10.56
C LYS A 152 -5.81 8.29 9.61
N SER A 153 -5.01 7.37 9.09
CA SER A 153 -5.50 6.23 8.31
C SER A 153 -6.26 5.26 9.21
N ALA A 154 -7.36 4.70 8.72
CA ALA A 154 -8.12 3.66 9.40
C ALA A 154 -7.79 2.26 8.86
N GLY A 155 -8.16 1.23 9.64
CA GLY A 155 -8.10 -0.17 9.23
C GLY A 155 -9.35 -0.57 8.45
N SER A 156 -9.65 -1.88 8.44
CA SER A 156 -10.86 -2.44 7.81
C SER A 156 -12.17 -2.00 8.48
N ASP A 157 -12.09 -1.51 9.72
CA ASP A 157 -13.20 -1.02 10.51
C ASP A 157 -13.51 0.47 10.27
N ASP A 158 -12.72 1.14 9.41
CA ASP A 158 -12.80 2.58 9.16
C ASP A 158 -12.67 3.46 10.42
N VAL A 159 -12.12 2.92 11.52
CA VAL A 159 -11.87 3.67 12.77
C VAL A 159 -10.39 4.08 12.88
N PRO A 160 -10.06 5.38 12.85
CA PRO A 160 -8.68 5.82 12.95
C PRO A 160 -8.18 5.84 14.40
N MET A 161 -6.89 5.51 14.59
CA MET A 161 -6.25 5.41 15.90
C MET A 161 -6.36 6.69 16.75
N PHE A 162 -6.34 7.87 16.12
CA PHE A 162 -6.49 9.13 16.86
C PHE A 162 -7.84 9.23 17.58
N LEU A 163 -8.90 8.66 17.00
CA LEU A 163 -10.24 8.66 17.58
C LEU A 163 -10.28 7.69 18.77
N ILE A 164 -9.77 6.48 18.59
CA ILE A 164 -9.63 5.47 19.66
C ILE A 164 -8.92 6.08 20.87
N LYS A 165 -7.79 6.77 20.65
CA LYS A 165 -7.05 7.45 21.75
C LYS A 165 -7.87 8.52 22.47
N ARG A 166 -8.82 9.17 21.81
CA ARG A 166 -9.68 10.20 22.43
C ARG A 166 -10.78 9.57 23.29
N VAL A 167 -11.39 8.49 22.80
CA VAL A 167 -12.50 7.81 23.49
C VAL A 167 -12.04 6.68 24.41
N LEU A 168 -10.73 6.37 24.46
CA LEU A 168 -10.18 5.21 25.18
C LEU A 168 -10.70 5.08 26.61
N LYS A 169 -10.82 6.19 27.35
CA LYS A 169 -11.33 6.16 28.73
C LYS A 169 -12.72 5.53 28.87
N VAL A 170 -13.56 5.67 27.86
CA VAL A 170 -14.94 5.14 27.84
C VAL A 170 -14.96 3.66 27.43
N ILE A 171 -14.07 3.26 26.52
CA ILE A 171 -13.99 1.89 25.98
C ILE A 171 -12.88 1.05 26.60
N MET A 172 -12.25 1.53 27.67
CA MET A 172 -11.08 0.91 28.28
C MET A 172 -11.40 -0.47 28.84
N GLN A 173 -12.50 -0.56 29.60
CA GLN A 173 -12.98 -1.79 30.21
C GLN A 173 -13.35 -2.86 29.16
N PRO A 174 -14.17 -2.59 28.12
CA PRO A 174 -14.48 -3.60 27.12
C PRO A 174 -13.25 -4.03 26.29
N ILE A 175 -12.32 -3.13 25.96
CA ILE A 175 -11.08 -3.52 25.28
C ILE A 175 -10.25 -4.46 26.16
N THR A 176 -10.09 -4.13 27.44
CA THR A 176 -9.32 -4.93 28.39
C THR A 176 -9.93 -6.32 28.53
N TYR A 177 -11.26 -6.39 28.65
CA TYR A 177 -11.99 -7.66 28.67
C TYR A 177 -11.75 -8.49 27.41
N LEU A 178 -11.87 -7.90 26.22
CA LEU A 178 -11.70 -8.62 24.95
C LEU A 178 -10.27 -9.16 24.77
N VAL A 179 -9.26 -8.37 25.14
CA VAL A 179 -7.85 -8.82 25.08
C VAL A 179 -7.62 -9.99 26.02
N ASN A 180 -8.12 -9.89 27.26
CA ASN A 180 -7.98 -10.96 28.25
C ASN A 180 -8.75 -12.22 27.85
N LEU A 181 -9.92 -12.05 27.24
CA LEU A 181 -10.69 -13.16 26.69
C LEU A 181 -9.89 -13.89 25.61
N SER A 182 -9.29 -13.18 24.65
CA SER A 182 -8.42 -13.80 23.63
C SER A 182 -7.19 -14.48 24.25
N PHE A 183 -6.56 -13.88 25.27
CA PHE A 183 -5.45 -14.55 25.97
C PHE A 183 -5.88 -15.86 26.64
N GLN A 184 -7.12 -15.94 27.11
CA GLN A 184 -7.66 -17.11 27.78
C GLN A 184 -8.21 -18.17 26.82
N SER A 185 -8.86 -17.77 25.72
CA SER A 185 -9.61 -18.68 24.85
C SER A 185 -8.98 -18.95 23.48
N GLY A 186 -7.96 -18.17 23.07
CA GLY A 186 -7.46 -18.16 21.70
C GLY A 186 -8.26 -17.21 20.82
#